data_AF-A0A7S2IZ97-F1
#
_entry.id   AF-A0A7S2IZ97-F1
#
_cell.length_a   1.000
_cell.length_b   1.000
_cell.length_c   1.000
_cell.angle_alpha   90.00
_cell.angle_beta   90.00
_cell.angle_gamma   90.00
#
_symmetry.space_group_name_H-M   'P 1'
#
loop_
_entity.id
_entity.type
_entity.pdbx_description
1 polymer ?
#
loop_
_entity_poly.entity_id
_entity_poly.type
_entity_poly.pdbx_seq_one_letter_code
_entity_poly.pdbx_strand_id
1 'polypeptide(L)'
;VGKLARNTYGHNVVRHLLQHGEAQHIRQIIRAISANNVVELAKSKSSSLVLETCLQVATCGKHAAELDSERAALVSEILGCQDTGKCSRLQLMALDEFGNYVVQRLFECARGPEVPLLHRRLLE
;
A
#
# COMPACT_ATOMS: atom_id res chain seq x y z
N VAL A 1 6.90 0.27 -13.90
CA VAL A 1 6.35 -0.53 -12.77
C VAL A 1 4.83 -0.61 -12.80
N GLY A 2 4.07 0.49 -12.89
CA GLY A 2 2.60 0.45 -12.84
C GLY A 2 1.93 -0.54 -13.81
N LYS A 3 2.40 -0.62 -15.07
CA LYS A 3 1.91 -1.59 -16.06
C LYS A 3 2.19 -3.06 -15.68
N LEU A 4 3.30 -3.34 -15.01
CA LEU A 4 3.67 -4.68 -14.55
C LEU A 4 2.91 -5.07 -13.28
N ALA A 5 2.70 -4.14 -12.36
CA ALA A 5 1.96 -4.38 -11.12
C ALA A 5 0.48 -4.75 -11.38
N ARG A 6 -0.12 -4.18 -12.44
CA ARG A 6 -1.50 -4.50 -12.87
C ARG A 6 -1.59 -5.75 -13.75
N ASN A 7 -0.48 -6.28 -14.23
CA ASN A 7 -0.45 -7.41 -15.17
C ASN A 7 -0.67 -8.75 -14.45
N THR A 8 -1.47 -9.63 -15.06
CA THR A 8 -1.85 -10.97 -14.55
C THR A 8 -0.65 -11.88 -14.21
N TYR A 9 0.52 -11.65 -14.82
CA TYR A 9 1.75 -12.39 -14.51
C TYR A 9 2.85 -11.48 -13.94
N GLY A 10 2.93 -10.25 -14.44
CA GLY A 10 3.95 -9.27 -14.05
C GLY A 10 3.92 -8.89 -12.57
N HIS A 11 2.76 -8.97 -11.91
CA HIS A 11 2.66 -8.66 -10.47
C HIS A 11 3.49 -9.61 -9.61
N ASN A 12 3.63 -10.88 -10.01
CA ASN A 12 4.47 -11.85 -9.29
C ASN A 12 5.95 -11.46 -9.35
N VAL A 13 6.40 -10.95 -10.49
CA VAL A 13 7.78 -10.45 -10.63
C VAL A 13 8.01 -9.25 -9.72
N VAL A 14 7.07 -8.30 -9.68
CA VAL A 14 7.17 -7.13 -8.79
C VAL A 14 7.20 -7.56 -7.32
N ARG A 15 6.35 -8.51 -6.91
CA ARG A 15 6.35 -9.05 -5.54
C ARG A 15 7.66 -9.77 -5.21
N HIS A 16 8.20 -10.55 -6.14
CA HIS A 16 9.47 -11.22 -5.95
C HIS A 16 10.61 -10.21 -5.73
N LEU A 17 10.65 -9.14 -6.53
CA LEU A 17 11.61 -8.05 -6.36
C LEU A 17 11.42 -7.30 -5.04
N LEU A 18 10.17 -7.08 -4.62
CA LEU A 18 9.88 -6.47 -3.33
C LEU A 18 10.42 -7.32 -2.16
N GLN A 19 10.25 -8.63 -2.22
CA GLN A 19 10.65 -9.53 -1.12
C GLN A 19 12.16 -9.80 -1.08
N HIS A 20 12.80 -9.98 -2.25
CA HIS A 20 14.17 -10.49 -2.32
C HIS A 20 15.17 -9.45 -2.84
N GLY A 21 14.71 -8.37 -3.47
CA GLY A 21 15.56 -7.35 -4.06
C GLY A 21 16.40 -6.57 -3.06
N GLU A 22 17.24 -5.69 -3.61
CA GLU A 22 18.04 -4.74 -2.83
C GLU A 22 17.19 -3.56 -2.37
N ALA A 23 17.59 -2.93 -1.26
CA ALA A 23 16.87 -1.81 -0.66
C ALA A 23 16.59 -0.68 -1.67
N GLN A 24 17.57 -0.36 -2.53
CA GLN A 24 17.42 0.65 -3.57
C GLN A 24 16.31 0.34 -4.57
N HIS A 25 16.25 -0.90 -5.06
CA HIS A 25 15.22 -1.31 -6.03
C HIS A 25 13.83 -1.33 -5.38
N ILE A 26 13.74 -1.85 -4.15
CA ILE A 26 12.49 -1.88 -3.37
C ILE A 26 11.98 -0.46 -3.15
N ARG A 27 12.87 0.46 -2.76
CA ARG A 27 12.58 1.89 -2.60
C ARG A 27 12.00 2.50 -3.88
N GLN A 28 12.63 2.26 -5.03
CA GLN A 28 12.15 2.77 -6.31
C GLN A 28 10.77 2.22 -6.68
N ILE A 29 10.52 0.94 -6.41
CA ILE A 29 9.21 0.31 -6.65
C ILE A 29 8.13 0.94 -5.77
N ILE A 30 8.37 1.07 -4.46
CA ILE A 30 7.38 1.65 -3.53
C ILE A 30 7.07 3.10 -3.90
N ARG A 31 8.09 3.91 -4.23
CA ARG A 31 7.89 5.28 -4.70
C ARG A 31 7.06 5.33 -5.99
N ALA A 32 7.37 4.47 -6.96
CA ALA A 32 6.62 4.41 -8.21
C ALA A 32 5.15 3.99 -7.99
N ILE A 33 4.88 3.08 -7.06
CA ILE A 33 3.52 2.65 -6.71
C ILE A 33 2.77 3.78 -5.99
N SER A 34 3.41 4.43 -5.02
CA SER A 34 2.82 5.52 -4.23
C SER A 34 2.51 6.75 -5.08
N ALA A 35 3.23 6.98 -6.18
CA ALA A 35 2.97 8.06 -7.13
C ALA A 35 1.78 7.79 -8.07
N ASN A 36 1.20 6.58 -8.06
CA ASN A 36 -0.01 6.26 -8.82
C ASN A 36 -1.26 6.41 -7.94
N ASN A 37 -2.45 6.31 -8.55
CA ASN A 37 -3.70 6.29 -7.80
C ASN A 37 -3.80 5.00 -6.96
N VAL A 38 -3.52 5.10 -5.67
CA VAL A 38 -3.48 3.97 -4.74
C VAL A 38 -4.85 3.29 -4.60
N VAL A 39 -5.95 4.04 -4.69
CA VAL A 39 -7.31 3.46 -4.66
C VAL A 39 -7.52 2.59 -5.89
N GLU A 40 -7.19 3.08 -7.08
CA GLU A 40 -7.32 2.29 -8.32
C GLU A 40 -6.47 1.01 -8.27
N LEU A 41 -5.24 1.11 -7.73
CA LEU A 41 -4.36 -0.04 -7.56
C LEU A 41 -4.90 -1.05 -6.52
N ALA A 42 -5.49 -0.57 -5.44
CA ALA A 42 -6.08 -1.42 -4.40
C ALA A 42 -7.31 -2.18 -4.88
N LYS A 43 -8.08 -1.59 -5.81
CA LYS A 43 -9.27 -2.21 -6.41
C LYS A 43 -9.00 -3.19 -7.54
N SER A 44 -7.72 -3.48 -7.82
CA SER A 44 -7.34 -4.41 -8.88
C SER A 44 -6.67 -5.64 -8.28
N LYS A 45 -7.20 -6.82 -8.63
CA LYS A 45 -6.74 -8.14 -8.18
C LYS A 45 -5.22 -8.32 -8.15
N SER A 46 -4.52 -7.83 -9.18
CA SER A 46 -3.07 -8.03 -9.31
C SER A 46 -2.29 -6.99 -8.50
N SER A 47 -2.68 -5.72 -8.56
CA SER A 47 -1.93 -4.64 -7.90
C SER A 47 -2.25 -4.50 -6.42
N SER A 48 -3.40 -4.98 -5.94
CA SER A 48 -3.71 -5.08 -4.50
C SER A 48 -2.68 -5.95 -3.79
N LEU A 49 -2.35 -7.11 -4.37
CA LEU A 49 -1.31 -8.01 -3.87
C LEU A 49 0.07 -7.36 -3.82
N VAL A 50 0.36 -6.49 -4.78
CA VAL A 50 1.61 -5.72 -4.81
C VAL A 50 1.61 -4.67 -3.69
N LEU A 51 0.51 -3.93 -3.50
CA LEU A 51 0.35 -2.96 -2.40
C LEU A 51 0.48 -3.62 -1.03
N GLU A 52 -0.16 -4.76 -0.81
CA GLU A 52 -0.02 -5.54 0.43
C GLU A 52 1.44 -5.95 0.67
N THR A 53 2.13 -6.37 -0.39
CA THR A 53 3.56 -6.74 -0.31
C THR A 53 4.41 -5.51 0.00
N CYS A 54 4.13 -4.34 -0.60
CA CYS A 54 4.80 -3.08 -0.28
C CYS A 54 4.65 -2.72 1.20
N LEU A 55 3.43 -2.75 1.74
CA LEU A 55 3.16 -2.47 3.15
C LEU A 55 3.94 -3.42 4.05
N GLN A 56 3.92 -4.71 3.74
CA GLN A 56 4.62 -5.73 4.53
C GLN A 56 6.14 -5.51 4.50
N VAL A 57 6.75 -5.38 3.32
CA VAL A 57 8.22 -5.26 3.21
C VAL A 57 8.72 -3.96 3.82
N ALA A 58 7.99 -2.86 3.63
CA ALA A 58 8.37 -1.56 4.19
C ALA A 58 8.20 -1.48 5.72
N THR A 59 7.41 -2.39 6.32
CA THR A 59 7.12 -2.39 7.76
C THR A 59 7.93 -3.43 8.52
N CYS A 60 7.97 -4.67 8.04
CA CYS A 60 8.61 -5.80 8.71
C CYS A 60 9.62 -6.56 7.84
N GLY A 61 9.92 -6.07 6.64
CA GLY A 61 10.91 -6.68 5.75
C GLY A 61 12.36 -6.43 6.19
N LYS A 62 13.29 -7.16 5.57
CA LYS A 62 14.74 -7.06 5.82
C LYS A 62 15.31 -5.63 5.78
N HIS A 63 14.73 -4.77 4.95
CA HIS A 63 15.18 -3.39 4.72
C HIS A 63 14.22 -2.35 5.33
N ALA A 64 13.31 -2.75 6.23
CA ALA A 64 12.27 -1.86 6.75
C ALA A 64 12.83 -0.59 7.40
N ALA A 65 13.97 -0.69 8.10
CA ALA A 65 14.64 0.46 8.72
C ALA A 65 15.09 1.52 7.68
N GLU A 66 15.48 1.08 6.48
CA GLU A 66 15.91 1.97 5.38
C GLU A 66 14.75 2.50 4.53
N LEU A 67 13.54 1.99 4.73
CA LEU A 67 12.34 2.27 3.94
C LEU A 67 11.30 3.08 4.73
N ASP A 68 11.68 3.64 5.88
CA ASP A 68 10.74 4.32 6.77
C ASP A 68 10.01 5.48 6.10
N SER A 69 10.74 6.28 5.30
CA SER A 69 10.19 7.37 4.51
C SER A 69 9.18 6.90 3.47
N GLU A 70 9.49 5.80 2.77
CA GLU A 70 8.64 5.24 1.74
C GLU A 70 7.38 4.60 2.33
N ARG A 71 7.52 3.93 3.49
CA ARG A 71 6.38 3.41 4.26
C ARG A 71 5.45 4.56 4.67
N ALA A 72 6.01 5.60 5.28
CA ALA A 72 5.23 6.75 5.74
C ALA A 72 4.50 7.44 4.59
N ALA A 73 5.16 7.62 3.44
CA ALA A 73 4.54 8.16 2.23
C ALA A 73 3.39 7.27 1.71
N LEU A 74 3.62 5.96 1.62
CA LEU A 74 2.60 5.00 1.17
C LEU A 74 1.38 4.99 2.12
N VAL A 75 1.60 4.94 3.42
CA VAL A 75 0.53 4.99 4.43
C VAL A 75 -0.24 6.30 4.36
N SER A 76 0.47 7.43 4.21
CA SER A 76 -0.16 8.75 4.05
C SER A 76 -1.07 8.81 2.81
N GLU A 77 -0.66 8.20 1.70
CA GLU A 77 -1.49 8.17 0.49
C GLU A 77 -2.73 7.30 0.62
N ILE A 78 -2.63 6.16 1.31
CA ILE A 78 -3.79 5.30 1.60
C ILE A 78 -4.77 6.00 2.55
N LEU A 79 -4.25 6.68 3.58
CA LEU A 79 -5.07 7.41 4.55
C LEU A 79 -5.78 8.62 3.95
N GLY A 80 -5.28 9.18 2.83
CA GLY A 80 -5.94 10.27 2.14
C GLY A 80 -6.07 11.53 3.00
N CYS A 81 -4.95 12.05 3.51
CA CYS A 81 -4.92 13.23 4.38
C CYS A 81 -5.64 14.48 3.79
N GLN A 82 -5.93 14.50 2.49
CA GLN A 82 -6.59 15.60 1.77
C GLN A 82 -8.01 15.27 1.24
N ASP A 83 -8.60 14.12 1.60
CA ASP A 83 -9.95 13.81 1.11
C ASP A 83 -11.00 14.74 1.73
N THR A 84 -11.61 15.57 0.88
CA THR A 84 -12.76 16.45 1.19
C THR A 84 -14.10 15.85 0.74
N GLY A 85 -14.09 14.60 0.27
CA GLY A 85 -15.26 13.88 -0.23
C GLY A 85 -16.12 13.25 0.88
N LYS A 86 -17.31 12.78 0.51
CA LYS A 86 -18.26 12.11 1.43
C LYS A 86 -17.78 10.77 1.99
N CYS A 87 -16.84 10.09 1.31
CA CYS A 87 -16.24 8.83 1.77
C CYS A 87 -14.71 8.95 1.70
N SER A 88 -14.01 8.43 2.71
CA SER A 88 -12.55 8.39 2.71
C SER A 88 -12.01 7.38 1.68
N ARG A 89 -10.79 7.59 1.15
CA ARG A 89 -10.09 6.57 0.33
C ARG A 89 -10.07 5.21 1.02
N LEU A 90 -9.88 5.19 2.34
CA LEU A 90 -9.85 3.98 3.14
C LEU A 90 -11.19 3.23 3.09
N GLN A 91 -12.32 3.94 3.18
CA GLN A 91 -13.65 3.34 3.03
C GLN A 91 -13.90 2.81 1.62
N LEU A 92 -13.49 3.57 0.59
CA LEU A 92 -13.62 3.13 -0.80
C LEU A 92 -12.84 1.84 -1.08
N MET A 93 -11.71 1.64 -0.40
CA MET A 93 -10.93 0.41 -0.46
C MET A 93 -11.54 -0.70 0.41
N ALA A 94 -11.99 -0.38 1.62
CA ALA A 94 -12.56 -1.35 2.56
C ALA A 94 -13.84 -2.02 2.04
N LEU A 95 -14.63 -1.31 1.22
CA LEU A 95 -15.86 -1.81 0.61
C LEU A 95 -15.63 -2.54 -0.73
N ASP A 96 -14.39 -2.61 -1.21
CA ASP A 96 -14.04 -3.25 -2.48
C ASP A 96 -13.62 -4.72 -2.29
N GLU A 97 -13.90 -5.58 -3.27
CA GLU A 97 -13.62 -7.03 -3.21
C GLU A 97 -12.12 -7.37 -3.10
N PHE A 98 -11.22 -6.51 -3.57
CA PHE A 98 -9.77 -6.65 -3.44
C PHE A 98 -9.18 -5.64 -2.45
N GLY A 99 -9.72 -4.42 -2.42
CA GLY A 99 -9.21 -3.34 -1.58
C GLY A 99 -9.29 -3.64 -0.08
N ASN A 100 -10.26 -4.46 0.36
CA ASN A 100 -10.44 -4.82 1.76
C ASN A 100 -9.21 -5.53 2.35
N TYR A 101 -8.51 -6.35 1.55
CA TYR A 101 -7.28 -7.03 1.98
C TYR A 101 -6.12 -6.04 2.17
N VAL A 102 -6.05 -5.00 1.32
CA VAL A 102 -5.06 -3.92 1.48
C VAL A 102 -5.31 -3.16 2.78
N VAL A 103 -6.58 -2.89 3.11
CA VAL A 103 -6.95 -2.22 4.38
C VAL A 103 -6.61 -3.10 5.58
N GLN A 104 -6.95 -4.39 5.56
CA GLN A 104 -6.56 -5.32 6.62
C GLN A 104 -5.04 -5.37 6.81
N ARG A 105 -4.29 -5.47 5.71
CA ARG A 105 -2.82 -5.45 5.75
C ARG A 105 -2.27 -4.13 6.27
N LEU A 106 -2.94 -3.01 5.99
CA LEU A 106 -2.57 -1.71 6.56
C LEU A 106 -2.76 -1.69 8.08
N PHE A 107 -3.86 -2.25 8.61
CA PHE A 107 -4.05 -2.41 10.06
C PHE A 107 -2.99 -3.31 10.70
N GLU A 108 -2.62 -4.41 10.05
CA GLU A 108 -1.54 -5.30 10.53
C GLU A 108 -0.16 -4.61 10.55
N CYS A 109 0.06 -3.66 9.63
CA CYS A 109 1.33 -2.93 9.50
C CYS A 109 1.34 -1.58 10.23
N ALA A 110 0.20 -1.18 10.81
CA ALA A 110 0.05 0.14 11.41
C ALA A 110 0.90 0.27 12.68
N ARG A 111 1.53 1.43 12.83
CA ARG A 111 2.27 1.79 14.05
C ARG A 111 1.34 2.54 15.02
N GLY A 112 1.69 2.55 16.30
CA GLY A 112 0.87 3.10 17.40
C GLY A 112 0.01 4.34 17.07
N PRO A 113 0.58 5.46 16.55
CA PRO A 113 -0.21 6.65 16.23
C PRO A 113 -1.09 6.55 14.98
N GLU A 114 -0.81 5.58 14.09
CA GLU A 114 -1.57 5.36 12.85
C GLU A 114 -2.89 4.60 13.11
N VAL A 115 -2.93 3.73 14.14
CA VAL A 115 -4.12 2.91 14.47
C VAL A 115 -5.36 3.77 14.78
N PRO A 116 -5.30 4.79 15.66
CA PRO A 116 -6.45 5.66 15.92
C PRO A 116 -6.91 6.42 14.67
N LEU A 117 -5.97 6.83 13.80
CA LEU A 117 -6.29 7.51 12.54
C LEU A 117 -7.02 6.58 11.57
N LEU A 118 -6.61 5.32 11.48
CA LEU A 118 -7.27 4.31 10.66
C LEU A 118 -8.70 4.06 11.13
N HIS A 119 -8.90 3.87 12.45
CA HIS A 119 -10.25 3.70 13.01
C HIS A 119 -11.15 4.90 12.70
N ARG A 120 -10.65 6.12 12.90
CA ARG A 120 -11.39 7.34 12.60
C ARG A 120 -11.81 7.41 11.13
N ARG A 121 -10.86 7.20 10.21
CA ARG A 121 -11.12 7.30 8.76
C ARG A 121 -12.00 6.19 8.20
N LEU A 122 -12.08 5.05 8.87
CA LEU A 122 -12.94 3.94 8.44
C LEU A 122 -14.39 4.12 8.91
N LEU A 123 -14.58 4.69 10.10
CA LEU A 123 -15.88 4.80 10.77
C LEU A 123 -16.61 6.13 10.56
N GLU A 124 -15.92 7.20 10.12
CA GLU A 124 -16.50 8.49 9.70
C GLU A 124 -17.10 8.43 8.30
#